data_AF-A0A8D2KXB5-F1
#
_entry.id   AF-A0A8D2KXB5-F1
#
_cell.length_a   1.000
_cell.length_b   1.000
_cell.length_c   1.000
_cell.angle_alpha   90.00
_cell.angle_beta   90.00
_cell.angle_gamma   90.00
#
_symmetry.space_group_name_H-M   'P 1'
#
loop_
_entity.id
_entity.type
_entity.pdbx_description
1 polymer ?
#
loop_
_entity_poly.entity_id
_entity_poly.type
_entity_poly.pdbx_seq_one_letter_code
_entity_poly.pdbx_strand_id
1 'polypeptide(L)'
;MAEAHAEGEALREAKRCLAGFPDEARELCFMESVPYLDSLPSPLEFCREWVCPNKPCVIRHAFNHWPALKKWTLTYLRKIVGSKLVSVAVTPNGYADAVYQDRFVMPEERHMPFSAFLDIVEKKVTSPGVFYVQKQCSNLTEEFPELMGDVEPDIPWMSEALGKKPDAVNFWLGESAAVTSLHKDHYENLYCVISGEKHFLLHPPSDRPFIPYGMYSKK
;
A
#
# COMPACT_ATOMS: atom_id res chain seq x y z
N MET A 1 -16.22 27.30 39.30
CA MET A 1 -16.43 25.89 39.69
C MET A 1 -17.53 25.22 38.87
N ALA A 2 -18.71 25.84 38.69
CA ALA A 2 -19.79 25.28 37.86
C ALA A 2 -19.42 25.18 36.36
N GLU A 3 -18.77 26.19 35.79
CA GLU A 3 -18.31 26.15 34.38
C GLU A 3 -17.25 25.06 34.13
N ALA A 4 -16.23 24.96 34.99
CA ALA A 4 -15.23 23.89 34.91
C ALA A 4 -15.83 22.48 35.09
N HIS A 5 -16.92 22.36 35.87
CA HIS A 5 -17.66 21.11 36.02
C HIS A 5 -18.47 20.77 34.75
N ALA A 6 -19.14 21.76 34.16
CA ALA A 6 -19.90 21.62 32.92
C ALA A 6 -18.99 21.30 31.71
N GLU A 7 -17.81 21.93 31.62
CA GLU A 7 -16.78 21.61 30.63
C GLU A 7 -16.28 20.17 30.80
N GLY A 8 -16.10 19.71 32.05
CA GLY A 8 -15.74 18.33 32.37
C GLY A 8 -16.82 17.30 32.01
N GLU A 9 -18.10 17.66 32.09
CA GLU A 9 -19.22 16.82 31.62
C GLU A 9 -19.30 16.76 30.10
N ALA A 10 -19.21 17.90 29.42
CA ALA A 10 -19.23 17.96 27.96
C ALA A 10 -18.07 17.16 27.33
N LEU A 11 -16.86 17.28 27.89
CA LEU A 11 -15.70 16.51 27.42
C LEU A 11 -15.87 15.00 27.64
N ARG A 12 -16.49 14.58 28.75
CA ARG A 12 -16.77 13.16 29.01
C ARG A 12 -17.77 12.59 28.01
N GLU A 13 -18.83 13.32 27.72
CA GLU A 13 -19.82 12.88 26.73
C GLU A 13 -19.22 12.82 25.32
N ALA A 14 -18.43 13.83 24.92
CA ALA A 14 -17.74 13.80 23.63
C ALA A 14 -16.81 12.59 23.49
N LYS A 15 -16.05 12.25 24.54
CA LYS A 15 -15.19 11.06 24.56
C LYS A 15 -16.01 9.77 24.45
N ARG A 16 -17.16 9.70 25.11
CA ARG A 16 -18.07 8.55 25.02
C ARG A 16 -18.59 8.37 23.59
N CYS A 17 -19.04 9.45 22.95
CA CYS A 17 -19.49 9.39 21.55
C CYS A 17 -18.36 8.92 20.62
N LEU A 18 -17.15 9.47 20.77
CA LEU A 18 -15.99 9.07 19.94
C LEU A 18 -15.57 7.62 20.18
N ALA A 19 -15.76 7.09 21.39
CA ALA A 19 -15.46 5.69 21.70
C ALA A 19 -16.53 4.74 21.16
N GLY A 20 -17.80 5.15 21.09
CA GLY A 20 -18.88 4.32 20.54
C GLY A 20 -18.96 4.33 19.00
N PHE A 21 -18.56 5.46 18.37
CA PHE A 21 -18.66 5.65 16.93
C PHE A 21 -18.03 4.54 16.06
N PRO A 22 -16.82 4.02 16.36
CA PRO A 22 -16.21 3.01 15.50
C PRO A 22 -17.00 1.70 15.44
N ASP A 23 -17.65 1.31 16.53
CA ASP A 23 -18.48 0.10 16.58
C ASP A 23 -19.78 0.30 15.81
N GLU A 24 -20.48 1.44 15.99
CA GLU A 24 -21.68 1.78 15.21
C GLU A 24 -21.38 1.86 13.70
N ALA A 25 -20.25 2.48 13.33
CA ALA A 25 -19.81 2.55 11.95
C ALA A 25 -19.52 1.15 11.37
N ARG A 26 -18.94 0.24 12.17
CA ARG A 26 -18.66 -1.14 11.76
C ARG A 26 -19.94 -1.92 11.53
N GLU A 27 -20.90 -1.84 12.44
CA GLU A 27 -22.20 -2.51 12.34
C GLU A 27 -22.99 -2.08 11.10
N LEU A 28 -22.93 -0.80 10.74
CA LEU A 28 -23.70 -0.26 9.61
C LEU A 28 -22.99 -0.43 8.26
N CYS A 29 -21.68 -0.18 8.21
CA CYS A 29 -20.97 0.05 6.96
C CYS A 29 -20.03 -1.09 6.56
N PHE A 30 -19.48 -1.84 7.51
CA PHE A 30 -18.36 -2.74 7.26
C PHE A 30 -18.73 -4.21 7.39
N MET A 31 -18.06 -5.04 6.60
CA MET A 31 -18.21 -6.50 6.64
C MET A 31 -17.11 -7.10 7.52
N GLU A 32 -17.35 -8.27 8.11
CA GLU A 32 -16.38 -8.99 8.94
C GLU A 32 -15.11 -9.42 8.17
N SER A 33 -15.21 -9.55 6.85
CA SER A 33 -14.11 -9.95 5.97
C SER A 33 -14.09 -9.17 4.67
N VAL A 34 -12.91 -9.01 4.07
CA VAL A 34 -12.77 -8.40 2.73
C VAL A 34 -13.37 -9.34 1.67
N PRO A 35 -14.42 -8.92 0.94
CA PRO A 35 -15.10 -9.77 -0.03
C PRO A 35 -14.28 -9.93 -1.32
N TYR A 36 -14.56 -11.03 -2.02
CA TYR A 36 -13.99 -11.34 -3.33
C TYR A 36 -15.03 -11.13 -4.43
N LEU A 37 -14.62 -10.50 -5.52
CA LEU A 37 -15.38 -10.40 -6.76
C LEU A 37 -14.77 -11.36 -7.78
N ASP A 38 -15.57 -12.26 -8.34
CA ASP A 38 -15.11 -13.22 -9.37
C ASP A 38 -15.10 -12.61 -10.78
N SER A 39 -15.68 -11.42 -10.96
CA SER A 39 -15.68 -10.68 -12.22
C SER A 39 -15.49 -9.18 -11.99
N LEU A 40 -15.06 -8.48 -13.04
CA LEU A 40 -14.97 -7.02 -13.02
C LEU A 40 -16.37 -6.40 -12.83
N PRO A 41 -16.56 -5.53 -11.83
CA PRO A 41 -17.79 -4.75 -11.71
C PRO A 41 -17.85 -3.69 -12.82
N SER A 42 -19.07 -3.25 -13.16
CA SER A 42 -19.20 -2.05 -14.00
C SER A 42 -18.65 -0.81 -13.27
N PRO A 43 -18.17 0.23 -13.97
CA PRO A 43 -17.68 1.46 -13.32
C PRO A 43 -18.69 2.09 -12.36
N LEU A 44 -19.97 2.13 -12.74
CA LEU A 44 -21.07 2.63 -11.90
C LEU A 44 -21.25 1.79 -10.63
N GLU A 45 -21.29 0.47 -10.79
CA GLU A 45 -21.39 -0.46 -9.67
C GLU A 45 -20.18 -0.34 -8.74
N PHE A 46 -18.99 -0.19 -9.32
CA PHE A 46 -17.78 -0.06 -8.52
C PHE A 46 -17.81 1.17 -7.63
N CYS A 47 -18.22 2.30 -8.21
CA CYS A 47 -18.39 3.55 -7.47
C CYS A 47 -19.44 3.44 -6.37
N ARG A 48 -20.59 2.82 -6.66
CA ARG A 48 -21.71 2.73 -5.72
C ARG A 48 -21.43 1.77 -4.56
N GLU A 49 -20.84 0.61 -4.84
CA GLU A 49 -20.71 -0.47 -3.85
C GLU A 49 -19.37 -0.45 -3.09
N TRP A 50 -18.33 0.17 -3.64
CA TRP A 50 -16.97 0.11 -3.07
C TRP A 50 -16.37 1.50 -2.79
N VAL A 51 -16.27 2.37 -3.80
CA VAL A 51 -15.60 3.67 -3.65
C VAL A 51 -16.38 4.59 -2.71
N CYS A 52 -17.64 4.88 -3.02
CA CYS A 52 -18.49 5.78 -2.24
C CYS A 52 -18.66 5.33 -0.78
N PRO A 53 -18.95 4.06 -0.48
CA PRO A 53 -19.05 3.60 0.90
C PRO A 53 -17.69 3.27 1.55
N ASN A 54 -16.57 3.52 0.85
CA ASN A 54 -15.19 3.31 1.31
C ASN A 54 -14.91 1.88 1.81
N LYS A 55 -15.29 0.88 1.00
CA LYS A 55 -15.13 -0.55 1.32
C LYS A 55 -14.02 -1.20 0.48
N PRO A 56 -13.13 -2.00 1.09
CA PRO A 56 -12.16 -2.78 0.33
C PRO A 56 -12.81 -4.00 -0.32
N CYS A 57 -12.24 -4.47 -1.44
CA CYS A 57 -12.53 -5.77 -2.04
C CYS A 57 -11.30 -6.36 -2.72
N VAL A 58 -11.35 -7.66 -3.01
CA VAL A 58 -10.37 -8.34 -3.88
C VAL A 58 -11.06 -8.71 -5.18
N ILE A 59 -10.57 -8.18 -6.31
CA ILE A 59 -11.13 -8.46 -7.63
C ILE A 59 -10.28 -9.52 -8.32
N ARG A 60 -10.87 -10.70 -8.53
CA ARG A 60 -10.22 -11.79 -9.26
C ARG A 60 -10.34 -11.56 -10.76
N HIS A 61 -9.39 -12.13 -11.49
CA HIS A 61 -9.38 -12.12 -12.95
C HIS A 61 -9.34 -10.73 -13.62
N ALA A 62 -9.02 -9.68 -12.86
CA ALA A 62 -9.07 -8.29 -13.31
C ALA A 62 -7.98 -7.92 -14.34
N PHE A 63 -6.87 -8.66 -14.36
CA PHE A 63 -5.71 -8.38 -15.20
C PHE A 63 -5.10 -9.66 -15.81
N ASN A 64 -5.93 -10.68 -16.06
CA ASN A 64 -5.49 -11.96 -16.65
C ASN A 64 -4.84 -11.81 -18.04
N HIS A 65 -5.15 -10.72 -18.75
CA HIS A 65 -4.59 -10.39 -20.05
C HIS A 65 -3.16 -9.84 -19.97
N TRP A 66 -2.69 -9.42 -18.80
CA TRP A 66 -1.34 -8.86 -18.65
C TRP A 66 -0.27 -9.92 -18.92
N PRO A 67 0.64 -9.69 -19.89
CA PRO A 67 1.78 -10.57 -20.12
C PRO A 67 2.64 -10.80 -18.86
N ALA A 68 2.68 -9.82 -17.94
CA ALA A 68 3.42 -9.89 -16.68
C ALA A 68 3.13 -11.17 -15.87
N LEU A 69 1.88 -11.63 -15.82
CA LEU A 69 1.47 -12.85 -15.10
C LEU A 69 2.22 -14.11 -15.55
N LYS A 70 2.70 -14.14 -16.79
CA LYS A 70 3.47 -15.27 -17.36
C LYS A 70 4.96 -14.95 -17.46
N LYS A 71 5.29 -13.68 -17.70
CA LYS A 71 6.66 -13.25 -18.03
C LYS A 71 7.48 -12.89 -16.81
N TRP A 72 6.91 -12.23 -15.80
CA TRP A 72 7.65 -11.63 -14.68
C TRP A 72 8.15 -12.66 -13.67
N THR A 73 9.15 -13.43 -14.10
CA THR A 73 10.02 -14.23 -13.25
C THR A 73 11.28 -13.42 -12.92
N LEU A 74 11.98 -13.76 -11.83
CA LEU A 74 13.24 -13.07 -11.48
C LEU A 74 14.27 -13.18 -12.62
N THR A 75 14.32 -14.30 -13.33
CA THR A 75 15.17 -14.50 -14.52
C THR A 75 14.80 -13.55 -15.65
N TYR A 76 13.51 -13.37 -15.94
CA TYR A 76 13.06 -12.42 -16.96
C TYR A 76 13.38 -10.98 -16.56
N LEU A 77 13.06 -10.58 -15.34
CA LEU A 77 13.34 -9.23 -14.85
C LEU A 77 14.85 -8.94 -14.89
N ARG A 78 15.68 -9.90 -14.49
CA ARG A 78 17.14 -9.82 -14.62
C ARG A 78 17.59 -9.61 -16.07
N LYS A 79 16.97 -10.31 -17.03
CA LYS A 79 17.28 -10.17 -18.45
C LYS A 79 16.91 -8.79 -18.99
N ILE A 80 15.75 -8.25 -18.61
CA ILE A 80 15.24 -6.99 -19.18
C ILE A 80 15.84 -5.76 -18.50
N VAL A 81 15.87 -5.73 -17.17
CA VAL A 81 16.27 -4.53 -16.41
C VAL A 81 17.44 -4.76 -15.45
N GLY A 82 18.10 -5.93 -15.50
CA GLY A 82 19.14 -6.29 -14.53
C GLY A 82 20.35 -5.35 -14.45
N SER A 83 20.76 -4.73 -15.55
CA SER A 83 21.88 -3.77 -15.55
C SER A 83 21.50 -2.37 -15.08
N LYS A 84 20.20 -2.08 -14.94
CA LYS A 84 19.71 -0.75 -14.61
C LYS A 84 19.97 -0.42 -13.14
N LEU A 85 20.44 0.81 -12.88
CA LEU A 85 20.52 1.34 -11.52
C LEU A 85 19.12 1.76 -11.08
N VAL A 86 18.68 1.23 -9.94
CA VAL A 86 17.35 1.49 -9.38
C VAL A 86 17.47 2.00 -7.96
N SER A 87 16.43 2.70 -7.48
CA SER A 87 16.35 3.16 -6.11
C SER A 87 15.84 2.02 -5.21
N VAL A 88 16.68 1.53 -4.30
CA VAL A 88 16.33 0.45 -3.36
C VAL A 88 16.32 0.99 -1.93
N ALA A 89 15.21 0.80 -1.21
CA ALA A 89 15.15 1.09 0.21
C ALA A 89 15.89 -0.01 0.98
N VAL A 90 16.81 0.39 1.86
CA VAL A 90 17.57 -0.51 2.72
C VAL A 90 17.29 -0.14 4.17
N THR A 91 16.87 -1.14 4.96
CA THR A 91 16.58 -0.97 6.38
C THR A 91 17.33 -2.02 7.19
N PRO A 92 17.73 -1.74 8.43
CA PRO A 92 18.45 -2.73 9.24
C PRO A 92 17.55 -3.91 9.68
N ASN A 93 16.23 -3.71 9.72
CA ASN A 93 15.28 -4.64 10.33
C ASN A 93 14.01 -4.89 9.49
N GLY A 94 13.91 -4.33 8.28
CA GLY A 94 12.75 -4.48 7.41
C GLY A 94 11.69 -3.39 7.51
N TYR A 95 11.77 -2.49 8.49
CA TYR A 95 10.73 -1.48 8.74
C TYR A 95 11.16 -0.13 8.18
N ALA A 96 10.68 0.18 6.98
CA ALA A 96 10.80 1.51 6.39
C ALA A 96 9.68 2.42 6.89
N ASP A 97 9.95 3.73 6.97
CA ASP A 97 8.96 4.76 7.31
C ASP A 97 8.21 4.47 8.62
N ALA A 98 8.99 4.05 9.63
CA ALA A 98 8.48 3.53 10.88
C ALA A 98 9.00 4.33 12.08
N VAL A 99 8.25 4.28 13.18
CA VAL A 99 8.71 4.84 14.45
C VAL A 99 9.74 3.90 15.07
N TYR A 100 10.91 4.43 15.39
CA TYR A 100 11.92 3.75 16.18
C TYR A 100 12.30 4.65 17.36
N GLN A 101 11.99 4.18 18.57
CA GLN A 101 12.12 4.96 19.80
C GLN A 101 11.30 6.26 19.71
N ASP A 102 11.95 7.42 19.79
CA ASP A 102 11.36 8.76 19.77
C ASP A 102 11.39 9.41 18.38
N ARG A 103 11.68 8.64 17.32
CA ARG A 103 11.89 9.17 15.96
C ARG A 103 11.09 8.44 14.91
N PHE A 104 10.74 9.17 13.86
CA PHE A 104 10.25 8.59 12.61
C PHE A 104 11.45 8.43 11.68
N VAL A 105 11.78 7.19 11.33
CA VAL A 105 13.00 6.83 10.60
C VAL A 105 12.63 6.42 9.18
N MET A 106 13.20 7.13 8.21
CA MET A 106 13.09 6.80 6.79
C MET A 106 14.16 5.77 6.39
N PRO A 107 13.93 4.96 5.35
CA PRO A 107 14.94 4.00 4.88
C PRO A 107 16.16 4.72 4.28
N GLU A 108 17.30 4.02 4.24
CA GLU A 108 18.40 4.43 3.37
C GLU A 108 17.99 4.20 1.91
N GLU A 109 18.11 5.21 1.07
CA GLU A 109 17.95 5.05 -0.38
C GLU A 109 19.31 4.72 -1.02
N ARG A 110 19.40 3.50 -1.58
CA ARG A 110 20.61 3.01 -2.24
C ARG A 110 20.37 2.79 -3.73
N HIS A 111 21.19 3.44 -4.55
CA HIS A 111 21.21 3.19 -5.99
C HIS A 111 22.12 1.99 -6.29
N MET A 112 21.56 0.94 -6.87
CA MET A 112 22.32 -0.27 -7.22
C MET A 112 21.78 -0.97 -8.47
N PRO A 113 22.59 -1.79 -9.17
CA PRO A 113 22.10 -2.59 -10.28
C PRO A 113 20.96 -3.51 -9.84
N PHE A 114 19.87 -3.55 -10.60
CA PHE A 114 18.71 -4.38 -10.28
C PHE A 114 19.09 -5.86 -10.16
N SER A 115 20.03 -6.34 -10.98
CA SER A 115 20.58 -7.70 -10.89
C SER A 115 21.26 -8.00 -9.56
N ALA A 116 22.01 -7.05 -9.00
CA ALA A 116 22.64 -7.20 -7.69
C ALA A 116 21.59 -7.23 -6.57
N PHE A 117 20.52 -6.43 -6.71
CA PHE A 117 19.37 -6.50 -5.80
C PHE A 117 18.67 -7.87 -5.89
N LEU A 118 18.45 -8.39 -7.10
CA LEU A 118 17.88 -9.72 -7.29
C LEU A 118 18.77 -10.82 -6.70
N ASP A 119 20.10 -10.69 -6.75
CA ASP A 119 21.01 -11.65 -6.10
C ASP A 119 20.84 -11.70 -4.58
N ILE A 120 20.49 -10.58 -3.95
CA ILE A 120 20.15 -10.53 -2.52
C ILE A 120 18.80 -11.19 -2.26
N VAL A 121 17.76 -10.84 -3.02
CA VAL A 121 16.42 -11.43 -2.87
C VAL A 121 16.41 -12.94 -3.11
N GLU A 122 17.19 -13.42 -4.08
CA GLU A 122 17.38 -14.85 -4.36
C GLU A 122 18.33 -15.54 -3.36
N LYS A 123 18.85 -14.81 -2.36
CA LYS A 123 19.81 -15.28 -1.34
C LYS A 123 21.10 -15.86 -1.93
N LYS A 124 21.49 -15.41 -3.13
CA LYS A 124 22.78 -15.74 -3.76
C LYS A 124 23.92 -14.94 -3.13
N VAL A 125 23.61 -13.73 -2.65
CA VAL A 125 24.54 -12.84 -1.96
C VAL A 125 23.92 -12.44 -0.63
N THR A 126 24.72 -12.46 0.45
CA THR A 126 24.33 -11.91 1.74
C THR A 126 24.80 -10.47 1.86
N SER A 127 23.91 -9.57 2.25
CA SER A 127 24.18 -8.16 2.48
C SER A 127 23.50 -7.72 3.78
N PRO A 128 24.11 -6.86 4.60
CA PRO A 128 23.46 -6.38 5.82
C PRO A 128 22.24 -5.52 5.48
N GLY A 129 21.14 -5.78 6.18
CA GLY A 129 19.87 -5.09 6.02
C GLY A 129 18.85 -5.90 5.22
N VAL A 130 17.71 -5.25 4.98
CA VAL A 130 16.55 -5.76 4.26
C VAL A 130 16.26 -4.80 3.11
N PHE A 131 16.13 -5.35 1.91
CA PHE A 131 16.08 -4.62 0.64
C PHE A 131 14.67 -4.65 0.04
N TYR A 132 14.19 -3.48 -0.38
CA TYR A 132 12.87 -3.33 -0.98
C TYR A 132 12.86 -2.23 -2.04
N VAL A 133 12.49 -2.58 -3.28
CA VAL A 133 12.11 -1.60 -4.30
C VAL A 133 10.69 -1.16 -3.99
N GLN A 134 10.56 0.06 -3.47
CA GLN A 134 9.30 0.60 -2.92
C GLN A 134 9.01 2.06 -3.23
N LYS A 135 9.74 2.69 -4.14
CA LYS A 135 9.58 4.11 -4.43
C LYS A 135 8.20 4.38 -5.02
N GLN A 136 7.39 5.20 -4.34
CA GLN A 136 5.97 5.42 -4.68
C GLN A 136 5.73 6.67 -5.56
N CYS A 137 6.69 7.02 -6.40
CA CYS A 137 6.63 8.19 -7.28
C CYS A 137 6.63 7.75 -8.75
N SER A 138 5.67 6.89 -9.12
CA SER A 138 5.54 6.39 -10.50
C SER A 138 6.78 5.62 -10.98
N ASN A 139 7.45 4.90 -10.07
CA ASN A 139 8.72 4.25 -10.37
C ASN A 139 8.60 3.19 -11.49
N LEU A 140 7.42 2.59 -11.72
CA LEU A 140 7.24 1.68 -12.85
C LEU A 140 7.41 2.42 -14.18
N THR A 141 6.78 3.57 -14.34
CA THR A 141 6.87 4.36 -15.57
C THR A 141 8.21 5.11 -15.72
N GLU A 142 8.82 5.50 -14.60
CA GLU A 142 10.06 6.30 -14.60
C GLU A 142 11.33 5.44 -14.57
N GLU A 143 11.40 4.47 -13.64
CA GLU A 143 12.58 3.61 -13.45
C GLU A 143 12.47 2.29 -14.24
N PHE A 144 11.29 1.85 -14.67
CA PHE A 144 11.10 0.59 -15.40
C PHE A 144 10.25 0.68 -16.69
N PRO A 145 10.43 1.69 -17.56
CA PRO A 145 9.68 1.83 -18.81
C PRO A 145 9.76 0.59 -19.71
N GLU A 146 10.82 -0.21 -19.62
CA GLU A 146 11.01 -1.45 -20.38
C GLU A 146 9.99 -2.55 -19.99
N LEU A 147 9.42 -2.47 -18.78
CA LEU A 147 8.41 -3.39 -18.28
C LEU A 147 6.98 -2.95 -18.64
N MET A 148 6.78 -1.72 -19.11
CA MET A 148 5.47 -1.19 -19.46
C MET A 148 4.78 -1.92 -20.61
N GLY A 149 5.53 -2.69 -21.41
CA GLY A 149 4.94 -3.55 -22.44
C GLY A 149 4.21 -4.78 -21.88
N ASP A 150 4.37 -5.08 -20.59
CA ASP A 150 3.82 -6.28 -19.96
C ASP A 150 2.60 -6.02 -19.05
N VAL A 151 2.25 -4.75 -18.84
CA VAL A 151 1.13 -4.30 -17.99
C VAL A 151 0.47 -3.07 -18.62
N GLU A 152 -0.72 -2.70 -18.17
CA GLU A 152 -1.36 -1.47 -18.63
C GLU A 152 -0.90 -0.25 -17.79
N PRO A 153 -0.74 0.93 -18.41
CA PRO A 153 -0.38 2.17 -17.71
C PRO A 153 -1.52 2.72 -16.84
N ASP A 154 -2.74 2.27 -17.06
CA ASP A 154 -3.90 2.54 -16.22
C ASP A 154 -4.87 1.36 -16.29
N ILE A 155 -5.89 1.35 -15.42
CA ILE A 155 -6.94 0.33 -15.39
C ILE A 155 -8.22 0.96 -15.95
N PRO A 156 -8.61 0.72 -17.21
CA PRO A 156 -9.61 1.54 -17.89
C PRO A 156 -10.95 1.65 -17.16
N TRP A 157 -11.47 0.55 -16.61
CA TRP A 157 -12.73 0.55 -15.88
C TRP A 157 -12.67 1.35 -14.57
N MET A 158 -11.51 1.39 -13.92
CA MET A 158 -11.29 2.20 -12.72
C MET A 158 -11.13 3.67 -13.08
N SER A 159 -10.39 3.96 -14.16
CA SER A 159 -10.24 5.31 -14.68
C SER A 159 -11.61 5.91 -15.06
N GLU A 160 -12.50 5.11 -15.65
CA GLU A 160 -13.88 5.49 -15.94
C GLU A 160 -14.69 5.71 -14.66
N ALA A 161 -14.59 4.80 -13.68
CA ALA A 161 -15.30 4.89 -12.40
C ALA A 161 -14.94 6.19 -11.65
N LEU A 162 -13.64 6.50 -11.55
CA LEU A 162 -13.14 7.67 -10.83
C LEU A 162 -13.15 8.96 -11.66
N GLY A 163 -13.42 8.87 -12.96
CA GLY A 163 -13.36 10.00 -13.89
C GLY A 163 -11.97 10.63 -14.02
N LYS A 164 -10.90 9.87 -13.74
CA LYS A 164 -9.51 10.34 -13.79
C LYS A 164 -8.53 9.20 -14.04
N LYS A 165 -7.36 9.53 -14.57
CA LYS A 165 -6.22 8.60 -14.69
C LYS A 165 -5.47 8.48 -13.35
N PRO A 166 -4.69 7.41 -13.13
CA PRO A 166 -3.85 7.28 -11.94
C PRO A 166 -2.80 8.39 -11.90
N ASP A 167 -2.58 8.96 -10.71
CA ASP A 167 -1.52 9.93 -10.46
C ASP A 167 -0.13 9.25 -10.46
N ALA A 168 -0.09 7.97 -10.07
CA ALA A 168 1.13 7.17 -10.06
C ALA A 168 0.89 5.69 -10.36
N VAL A 169 1.89 5.05 -10.98
CA VAL A 169 1.93 3.60 -11.18
C VAL A 169 3.24 3.06 -10.64
N ASN A 170 3.15 2.21 -9.62
CA ASN A 170 4.30 1.80 -8.82
C ASN A 170 4.65 0.31 -9.03
N PHE A 171 5.94 0.02 -9.12
CA PHE A 171 6.53 -1.31 -9.11
C PHE A 171 7.08 -1.64 -7.72
N TRP A 172 6.78 -2.86 -7.27
CA TRP A 172 7.15 -3.34 -5.94
C TRP A 172 7.81 -4.72 -6.03
N LEU A 173 9.02 -4.83 -5.46
CA LEU A 173 9.70 -6.11 -5.28
C LEU A 173 10.62 -5.99 -4.07
N GLY A 174 10.51 -6.89 -3.10
CA GLY A 174 11.33 -6.85 -1.90
C GLY A 174 11.47 -8.21 -1.23
N GLU A 175 12.32 -8.26 -0.21
CA GLU A 175 12.45 -9.42 0.65
C GLU A 175 11.20 -9.62 1.53
N SER A 176 10.97 -10.87 1.95
CA SER A 176 9.86 -11.23 2.85
C SER A 176 9.91 -10.53 4.22
N ALA A 177 11.08 -10.03 4.62
CA ALA A 177 11.26 -9.32 5.87
C ALA A 177 10.90 -7.83 5.77
N ALA A 178 10.67 -7.29 4.56
CA ALA A 178 10.29 -5.90 4.36
C ALA A 178 8.83 -5.68 4.74
N VAL A 179 8.60 -4.82 5.73
CA VAL A 179 7.28 -4.52 6.30
C VAL A 179 7.01 -3.02 6.20
N THR A 180 5.91 -2.67 5.56
CA THR A 180 5.37 -1.30 5.60
C THR A 180 4.53 -1.15 6.87
N SER A 181 4.88 -0.21 7.74
CA SER A 181 4.13 0.05 8.98
C SER A 181 2.74 0.63 8.72
N LEU A 182 1.87 0.59 9.73
CA LEU A 182 0.50 1.12 9.64
C LEU A 182 0.51 2.60 9.25
N HIS A 183 -0.21 2.93 8.18
CA HIS A 183 -0.37 4.29 7.66
C HIS A 183 -1.72 4.39 6.92
N LYS A 184 -2.00 5.58 6.38
CA LYS A 184 -3.10 5.80 5.44
C LYS A 184 -2.63 6.71 4.32
N ASP A 185 -3.19 6.50 3.13
CA ASP A 185 -2.96 7.33 1.97
C ASP A 185 -4.18 8.21 1.66
N HIS A 186 -3.97 9.22 0.82
CA HIS A 186 -5.05 10.05 0.27
C HIS A 186 -5.39 9.64 -1.17
N TYR A 187 -5.21 8.35 -1.49
CA TYR A 187 -5.39 7.78 -2.82
C TYR A 187 -6.36 6.60 -2.79
N GLU A 188 -7.14 6.45 -3.87
CA GLU A 188 -7.79 5.19 -4.19
C GLU A 188 -6.74 4.24 -4.77
N ASN A 189 -6.43 3.17 -4.04
CA ASN A 189 -5.32 2.28 -4.38
C ASN A 189 -5.81 0.95 -4.99
N LEU A 190 -5.36 0.64 -6.20
CA LEU A 190 -5.50 -0.68 -6.81
C LEU A 190 -4.17 -1.45 -6.72
N TYR A 191 -4.11 -2.41 -5.81
CA TYR A 191 -2.90 -3.20 -5.57
C TYR A 191 -2.94 -4.54 -6.33
N CYS A 192 -2.16 -4.64 -7.42
CA CYS A 192 -2.09 -5.84 -8.25
C CYS A 192 -0.89 -6.72 -7.90
N VAL A 193 -1.14 -7.95 -7.40
CA VAL A 193 -0.07 -8.93 -7.12
C VAL A 193 0.17 -9.78 -8.36
N ILE A 194 1.38 -9.68 -8.94
CA ILE A 194 1.78 -10.45 -10.13
C ILE A 194 2.40 -11.81 -9.75
N SER A 195 3.20 -11.85 -8.69
CA SER A 195 3.86 -13.05 -8.20
C SER A 195 4.00 -12.99 -6.67
N GLY A 196 3.82 -14.14 -6.01
CA GLY A 196 3.81 -14.24 -4.55
C GLY A 196 2.47 -13.80 -3.95
N GLU A 197 2.53 -13.30 -2.72
CA GLU A 197 1.37 -12.93 -1.92
C GLU A 197 1.66 -11.63 -1.14
N LYS A 198 0.62 -10.88 -0.81
CA LYS A 198 0.72 -9.69 0.05
C LYS A 198 -0.31 -9.79 1.16
N HIS A 199 0.15 -9.69 2.40
CA HIS A 199 -0.71 -9.73 3.58
C HIS A 199 -1.00 -8.30 4.04
N PHE A 200 -2.29 -7.94 4.10
CA PHE A 200 -2.74 -6.63 4.56
C PHE A 200 -3.44 -6.77 5.92
N LEU A 201 -3.09 -5.90 6.85
CA LEU A 201 -3.88 -5.62 8.05
C LEU A 201 -4.53 -4.25 7.84
N LEU A 202 -5.86 -4.22 7.81
CA LEU A 202 -6.63 -3.02 7.49
C LEU A 202 -7.43 -2.55 8.72
N HIS A 203 -7.46 -1.24 8.91
CA HIS A 203 -8.39 -0.57 9.81
C HIS A 203 -9.22 0.43 9.01
N PRO A 204 -10.56 0.48 9.17
CA PRO A 204 -11.36 1.51 8.55
C PRO A 204 -11.01 2.89 9.14
N PRO A 205 -11.23 4.00 8.40
CA PRO A 205 -10.99 5.35 8.93
C PRO A 205 -11.73 5.65 10.24
N SER A 206 -12.88 5.00 10.46
CA SER A 206 -13.67 5.13 11.68
C SER A 206 -12.94 4.62 12.93
N ASP A 207 -11.95 3.71 12.81
CA ASP A 207 -11.16 3.23 13.95
C ASP A 207 -10.16 4.28 14.48
N ARG A 208 -10.05 5.44 13.83
CA ARG A 208 -9.11 6.51 14.22
C ARG A 208 -9.11 6.86 15.71
N PRO A 209 -10.24 6.95 16.44
CA PRO A 209 -10.22 7.23 17.89
C PRO A 209 -9.36 6.26 18.71
N PHE A 210 -9.16 5.03 18.23
CA PHE A 210 -8.36 3.99 18.89
C PHE A 210 -6.95 3.82 18.33
N ILE A 211 -6.63 4.45 17.20
CA ILE A 211 -5.30 4.39 16.59
C ILE A 211 -4.46 5.57 17.10
N PRO A 212 -3.39 5.33 17.89
CA PRO A 212 -2.57 6.39 18.44
C PRO A 212 -1.76 7.09 17.35
N TYR A 213 -1.59 8.41 17.51
CA TYR A 213 -0.70 9.23 16.69
C TYR A 213 0.27 9.97 17.61
N GLY A 214 1.53 10.02 17.21
CA GLY A 214 2.58 10.79 17.87
C GLY A 214 3.24 11.75 16.90
N MET A 215 3.81 12.84 17.43
CA MET A 215 4.66 13.75 16.67
C MET A 215 6.11 13.32 16.89
N TYR A 216 6.81 13.01 15.80
CA TYR A 216 8.19 12.52 15.85
C TYR A 216 9.10 13.41 15.01
N SER A 217 10.33 13.61 15.47
CA SER A 217 11.35 14.26 14.64
C SER A 217 11.73 13.32 13.50
N LYS A 218 11.78 13.84 12.27
CA LYS A 218 12.29 13.11 11.09
C LYS A 218 13.81 12.99 11.16
N LYS A 219 14.35 11.86 10.73
CA LYS A 219 15.78 11.68 10.42
C LYS A 219 15.92 10.94 9.11
#